data_AF-A0A0A2L4S2-F1
#
_entry.id   AF-A0A0A2L4S2-F1
#
_cell.length_a   1.000
_cell.length_b   1.000
_cell.length_c   1.000
_cell.angle_alpha   90.00
_cell.angle_beta   90.00
_cell.angle_gamma   90.00
#
_symmetry.space_group_name_H-M   'P 1'
#
loop_
_entity.id
_entity.type
_entity.pdbx_description
1 polymer ?
#
loop_
_entity_poly.entity_id
_entity_poly.type
_entity_poly.pdbx_seq_one_letter_code
_entity_poly.pdbx_strand_id
1 'polypeptide(L)'
;MDLNPRIILIFQETQNGQTHYIWKLSGQDGEAAKGFNSFDGDEPIISRRGEGTYLAPESISSTPGMTSKSDVWSLGCVISVVFAYLEGGSAGIEHYGLTRLEHRVSDGYDRFFVRGKVFTSTNVNPAVKSQHTHLIDKARQRNRQEGDAVEFMLRYLEKRVFEVTQSKRDNAMEVEKRLLGTFRKYETLKRTRDEDRVGARGMPFWPNARDATRHLRYG
;
A
#
# COMPACT_ATOMS: atom_id res chain seq x y z
N MET A 1 -13.62 9.06 6.35
CA MET A 1 -13.29 8.32 5.12
C MET A 1 -12.23 7.29 5.49
N ASP A 2 -12.47 6.01 5.18
CA ASP A 2 -11.60 4.87 5.53
C ASP A 2 -11.14 4.18 4.25
N LEU A 3 -10.13 4.72 3.55
CA LEU A 3 -9.59 4.07 2.35
C LEU A 3 -8.75 2.86 2.78
N ASN A 4 -9.24 1.66 2.52
CA ASN A 4 -8.54 0.40 2.76
C ASN A 4 -8.52 -0.46 1.48
N PRO A 5 -7.64 -1.48 1.35
CA PRO A 5 -7.57 -2.29 0.14
C PRO A 5 -8.86 -3.00 -0.25
N ARG A 6 -9.80 -3.22 0.68
CA ARG A 6 -11.10 -3.84 0.36
C ARG A 6 -12.00 -2.92 -0.46
N ILE A 7 -11.74 -1.61 -0.41
CA ILE A 7 -12.43 -0.57 -1.17
C ILE A 7 -11.84 -0.43 -2.58
N ILE A 8 -10.75 -1.13 -2.91
CA ILE A 8 -10.13 -1.09 -4.23
C ILE A 8 -10.54 -2.36 -4.99
N LEU A 9 -11.49 -2.20 -5.90
CA LEU A 9 -11.94 -3.26 -6.79
C LEU A 9 -11.08 -3.26 -8.05
N ILE A 10 -10.66 -4.45 -8.49
CA ILE A 10 -9.92 -4.63 -9.75
C ILE A 10 -10.83 -5.34 -10.74
N PHE A 11 -11.13 -4.65 -11.84
CA PHE A 11 -11.88 -5.18 -12.97
C PHE A 11 -10.91 -5.57 -14.07
N GLN A 12 -11.16 -6.73 -14.68
CA GLN A 12 -10.46 -7.14 -15.88
C GLN A 12 -11.32 -6.79 -17.09
N GLU A 13 -10.81 -5.92 -17.96
CA GLU A 13 -11.46 -5.56 -19.22
C GLU A 13 -10.59 -6.08 -20.37
N THR A 14 -11.17 -6.79 -21.33
CA THR A 14 -10.44 -7.20 -22.54
C THR A 14 -10.95 -6.38 -23.71
N GLN A 15 -10.08 -5.52 -24.26
CA GLN A 15 -10.36 -4.76 -25.48
C GLN A 15 -9.34 -5.14 -26.54
N ASN A 16 -9.81 -5.47 -27.76
CA ASN A 16 -8.96 -5.83 -28.90
C ASN A 16 -7.92 -6.93 -28.62
N GLY A 17 -8.28 -7.92 -27.79
CA GLY A 17 -7.38 -9.02 -27.39
C GLY A 17 -6.28 -8.62 -26.40
N GLN A 18 -6.24 -7.36 -25.96
CA GLN A 18 -5.40 -6.90 -24.86
C GLN A 18 -6.22 -6.83 -23.56
N THR A 19 -5.68 -7.44 -22.50
CA THR A 19 -6.26 -7.36 -21.17
C THR A 19 -5.77 -6.10 -20.45
N HIS A 20 -6.73 -5.26 -20.07
CA HIS A 20 -6.54 -4.08 -19.23
C HIS A 20 -7.12 -4.36 -17.83
N TYR A 21 -6.46 -3.84 -16.81
CA TYR A 21 -6.95 -3.93 -15.43
C TYR A 21 -7.34 -2.54 -14.96
N ILE A 22 -8.61 -2.38 -14.57
CA ILE A 22 -9.17 -1.12 -14.10
C ILE A 22 -9.36 -1.20 -12.60
N TRP A 23 -8.76 -0.27 -11.88
CA TRP A 23 -8.86 -0.18 -10.43
C TRP A 23 -9.93 0.86 -10.11
N LYS A 24 -11.05 0.45 -9.49
CA LYS A 24 -12.12 1.35 -9.06
C LYS A 24 -12.18 1.38 -7.53
N LEU A 25 -12.52 2.54 -6.97
CA LEU A 25 -12.86 2.65 -5.56
C LEU A 25 -14.35 2.29 -5.38
N SER A 26 -14.67 1.45 -4.40
CA SER A 26 -16.03 1.08 -4.00
C SER A 26 -16.26 1.47 -2.55
N GLY A 27 -17.30 2.25 -2.28
CA GLY A 27 -17.58 2.77 -0.94
C GLY A 27 -18.07 4.21 -0.92
N GLN A 28 -18.67 4.68 -2.01
CA GLN A 28 -19.31 6.00 -2.05
C GLN A 28 -20.78 5.93 -1.58
N ASP A 29 -21.07 5.06 -0.63
CA ASP A 29 -22.38 4.91 -0.01
C ASP A 29 -22.16 5.11 1.48
N GLY A 30 -22.44 6.32 1.95
CA GLY A 30 -22.33 6.67 3.36
C GLY A 30 -23.41 5.98 4.18
N GLU A 31 -23.21 4.71 4.54
CA GLU A 31 -23.95 4.08 5.64
C GLU A 31 -22.97 3.60 6.71
N ALA A 32 -23.05 4.27 7.86
CA ALA A 32 -22.57 3.73 9.11
C ALA A 32 -23.29 2.40 9.34
N ALA A 33 -22.62 1.28 9.06
CA ALA A 33 -23.15 -0.04 9.37
C ALA A 33 -23.33 -0.14 10.90
N LYS A 34 -24.58 0.01 11.33
CA LYS A 34 -25.03 -0.37 12.66
C LYS A 34 -24.70 -1.84 12.87
N GLY A 35 -24.11 -2.12 14.03
CA GLY A 35 -23.70 -3.45 14.43
C GLY A 35 -24.81 -4.48 14.31
N PHE A 36 -24.46 -5.63 13.74
CA PHE A 36 -25.22 -6.85 13.89
C PHE A 36 -24.58 -7.66 15.03
N ASN A 37 -25.19 -7.59 16.20
CA ASN A 37 -25.03 -8.60 17.24
C ASN A 37 -25.92 -9.80 16.91
N SER A 38 -25.39 -11.02 16.94
CA SER A 38 -25.97 -12.16 17.68
C SER A 38 -25.14 -13.46 17.55
N PHE A 39 -24.86 -14.06 18.72
CA PHE A 39 -24.77 -15.50 19.07
C PHE A 39 -23.77 -16.39 18.28
N ASP A 40 -22.83 -17.14 18.85
CA ASP A 40 -22.63 -17.73 20.18
C ASP A 40 -21.12 -18.00 20.40
N GLY A 41 -20.62 -17.87 21.64
CA GLY A 41 -19.68 -18.86 22.18
C GLY A 41 -18.16 -18.83 21.92
N ASP A 42 -17.57 -17.88 21.18
CA ASP A 42 -16.11 -17.85 20.98
C ASP A 42 -15.47 -16.55 21.47
N GLU A 43 -14.30 -16.67 22.13
CA GLU A 43 -13.41 -15.55 22.47
C GLU A 43 -13.31 -14.58 21.28
N PRO A 44 -13.38 -13.26 21.51
CA PRO A 44 -13.27 -12.32 20.42
C PRO A 44 -11.84 -12.39 19.92
N ILE A 45 -11.62 -13.10 18.81
CA ILE A 45 -10.54 -12.79 17.88
C ILE A 45 -10.92 -11.43 17.29
N ILE A 46 -10.77 -10.38 18.10
CA ILE A 46 -10.79 -9.00 17.65
C ILE A 46 -9.78 -8.99 16.51
N SER A 47 -10.25 -8.70 15.31
CA SER A 47 -9.45 -8.48 14.13
C SER A 47 -8.57 -7.24 14.37
N ARG A 48 -7.54 -7.38 15.21
CA ARG A 48 -6.50 -6.36 15.48
C ARG A 48 -5.74 -5.98 14.20
N ARG A 49 -5.96 -6.75 13.13
CA ARG A 49 -5.62 -6.46 11.73
C ARG A 49 -6.89 -6.05 10.98
N GLY A 50 -6.93 -4.81 10.52
CA GLY A 50 -7.97 -4.33 9.60
C GLY A 50 -8.61 -3.03 10.05
N GLU A 51 -9.09 -2.96 11.30
CA GLU A 51 -9.66 -1.72 11.85
C GLU A 51 -8.55 -0.76 12.25
N GLY A 52 -8.29 0.22 11.37
CA GLY A 52 -7.38 1.32 11.67
C GLY A 52 -5.97 1.20 11.10
N THR A 53 -5.64 0.14 10.38
CA THR A 53 -4.30 -0.03 9.79
C THR A 53 -3.95 1.09 8.81
N TYR A 54 -4.91 1.52 8.01
CA TYR A 54 -4.75 2.55 6.98
C TYR A 54 -5.15 3.95 7.49
N LEU A 55 -5.63 4.06 8.72
CA LEU A 55 -6.04 5.34 9.28
C LEU A 55 -4.83 6.22 9.55
N ALA A 56 -5.01 7.51 9.34
CA ALA A 56 -4.00 8.52 9.60
C ALA A 56 -3.86 8.80 11.12
N PRO A 57 -2.70 9.30 11.58
CA PRO A 57 -2.46 9.61 13.00
C PRO A 57 -3.53 10.47 13.67
N GLU A 58 -4.09 11.43 12.92
CA GLU A 58 -5.14 12.33 13.40
C GLU A 58 -6.47 11.64 13.72
N SER A 59 -6.72 10.42 13.22
CA SER A 59 -7.97 9.68 13.46
C SER A 59 -8.17 9.29 14.92
N ILE A 60 -7.07 9.20 15.69
CA ILE A 60 -7.08 8.88 17.12
C ILE A 60 -6.91 10.12 18.01
N SER A 61 -6.90 11.32 17.41
CA SER A 61 -6.84 12.59 18.16
C SER A 61 -8.18 12.87 18.83
N SER A 62 -8.13 13.45 20.04
CA SER A 62 -9.33 13.94 20.74
C SER A 62 -9.92 15.20 20.12
N THR A 63 -9.22 15.81 19.15
CA THR A 63 -9.69 16.99 18.40
C THR A 63 -10.07 16.61 16.96
N PRO A 64 -11.25 17.02 16.46
CA PRO A 64 -11.67 16.71 15.11
C PRO A 64 -10.76 17.40 14.09
N GLY A 65 -10.28 16.65 13.10
CA GLY A 65 -9.49 17.22 12.02
C GLY A 65 -9.14 16.24 10.91
N MET A 66 -10.01 15.29 10.59
CA MET A 66 -9.83 14.49 9.37
C MET A 66 -10.09 15.37 8.15
N THR A 67 -9.16 15.36 7.22
CA THR A 67 -9.23 16.15 5.97
C THR A 67 -8.89 15.25 4.78
N SER A 68 -8.89 15.80 3.57
CA SER A 68 -8.35 15.10 2.39
C SER A 68 -6.89 14.66 2.56
N LYS A 69 -6.15 15.24 3.51
CA LYS A 69 -4.80 14.77 3.88
C LYS A 69 -4.84 13.41 4.55
N SER A 70 -5.88 13.09 5.31
CA SER A 70 -6.06 11.76 5.91
C SER A 70 -6.23 10.70 4.81
N ASP A 71 -6.99 11.02 3.76
CA ASP A 71 -7.13 10.15 2.59
C ASP A 71 -5.79 9.93 1.87
N VAL A 72 -4.97 10.97 1.75
CA VAL A 72 -3.61 10.87 1.18
C VAL A 72 -2.72 9.91 1.98
N TRP A 73 -2.82 9.93 3.32
CA TRP A 73 -2.09 8.98 4.15
C TRP A 73 -2.54 7.54 3.88
N SER A 74 -3.86 7.31 3.88
CA SER A 74 -4.43 5.99 3.60
C SER A 74 -4.05 5.48 2.22
N LEU A 75 -4.07 6.35 1.20
CA LEU A 75 -3.59 6.04 -0.14
C LEU A 75 -2.09 5.66 -0.13
N GLY A 76 -1.25 6.38 0.61
CA GLY A 76 0.15 6.02 0.79
C GLY A 76 0.34 4.63 1.40
N CYS A 77 -0.48 4.28 2.41
CA CYS A 77 -0.46 2.97 3.04
C CYS A 77 -0.81 1.87 2.04
N VAL A 78 -1.87 2.08 1.24
CA VAL A 78 -2.27 1.16 0.16
C VAL A 78 -1.14 0.99 -0.86
N ILE A 79 -0.56 2.08 -1.39
CA ILE A 79 0.52 2.00 -2.38
C ILE A 79 1.70 1.21 -1.81
N SER A 80 2.05 1.45 -0.54
CA SER A 80 3.09 0.70 0.15
C SER A 80 2.80 -0.80 0.23
N VAL A 81 1.55 -1.19 0.47
CA VAL A 81 1.11 -2.60 0.50
C VAL A 81 1.14 -3.20 -0.90
N VAL A 82 0.76 -2.44 -1.94
CA VAL A 82 0.85 -2.89 -3.35
C VAL A 82 2.29 -3.25 -3.70
N PHE A 83 3.29 -2.44 -3.34
CA PHE A 83 4.69 -2.81 -3.56
C PHE A 83 5.12 -4.08 -2.82
N ALA A 84 4.64 -4.28 -1.59
CA ALA A 84 4.90 -5.52 -0.84
C ALA A 84 4.26 -6.75 -1.52
N TYR A 85 3.05 -6.60 -2.07
CA TYR A 85 2.38 -7.64 -2.84
C TYR A 85 3.08 -7.93 -4.16
N LEU A 86 3.50 -6.91 -4.90
CA LEU A 86 4.22 -7.09 -6.17
C LEU A 86 5.52 -7.87 -5.96
N GLU A 87 6.22 -7.63 -4.84
CA GLU A 87 7.41 -8.38 -4.46
C GLU A 87 7.09 -9.82 -4.04
N GLY A 88 6.25 -10.00 -3.01
CA GLY A 88 6.12 -11.27 -2.28
C GLY A 88 4.72 -11.89 -2.29
N GLY A 89 3.79 -11.36 -3.08
CA GLY A 89 2.40 -11.82 -3.13
C GLY A 89 1.67 -11.61 -1.80
N SER A 90 0.73 -12.49 -1.49
CA SER A 90 -0.01 -12.47 -0.22
C SER A 90 0.92 -12.59 0.99
N ALA A 91 1.94 -13.45 0.93
CA ALA A 91 2.95 -13.60 1.98
C ALA A 91 3.73 -12.30 2.22
N GLY A 92 4.00 -11.52 1.17
CA GLY A 92 4.63 -10.20 1.29
C GLY A 92 3.77 -9.20 2.06
N ILE A 93 2.45 -9.20 1.85
CA ILE A 93 1.50 -8.37 2.61
C ILE A 93 1.48 -8.81 4.08
N GLU A 94 1.33 -10.12 4.32
CA GLU A 94 1.25 -10.68 5.67
C GLU A 94 2.51 -10.38 6.49
N HIS A 95 3.68 -10.63 5.90
CA HIS A 95 4.96 -10.33 6.51
C HIS A 95 5.06 -8.85 6.85
N TYR A 96 4.68 -7.97 5.93
CA TYR A 96 4.75 -6.53 6.18
C TYR A 96 3.82 -6.09 7.33
N GLY A 97 2.61 -6.65 7.41
CA GLY A 97 1.71 -6.42 8.54
C GLY A 97 2.26 -6.95 9.86
N LEU A 98 2.89 -8.14 9.86
CA LEU A 98 3.52 -8.72 11.06
C LEU A 98 4.66 -7.82 11.53
N THR A 99 5.55 -7.41 10.63
CA THR A 99 6.70 -6.56 10.97
C THR A 99 6.25 -5.23 11.59
N ARG A 100 5.11 -4.65 11.16
CA ARG A 100 4.54 -3.46 11.80
C ARG A 100 3.92 -3.77 13.15
N LEU A 101 3.17 -4.86 13.28
CA LEU A 101 2.50 -5.28 14.52
C LEU A 101 3.52 -5.61 15.63
N GLU A 102 4.55 -6.37 15.29
CA GLU A 102 5.54 -6.95 16.21
C GLU A 102 6.74 -6.02 16.47
N HIS A 103 6.82 -4.87 15.78
CA HIS A 103 7.91 -3.94 16.00
C HIS A 103 7.93 -3.48 17.46
N ARG A 104 9.12 -3.46 18.09
CA ARG A 104 9.31 -3.15 19.53
C ARG A 104 8.69 -1.85 20.03
N VAL A 105 8.42 -0.89 19.13
CA VAL A 105 7.80 0.40 19.47
C VAL A 105 6.30 0.45 19.21
N SER A 106 5.72 -0.59 18.61
CA SER A 106 4.30 -0.67 18.33
C SER A 106 3.50 -0.83 19.61
N ASP A 107 2.28 -0.30 19.59
CA ASP A 107 1.31 -0.36 20.69
C ASP A 107 0.45 -1.64 20.64
N GLY A 108 0.94 -2.69 19.98
CA GLY A 108 0.21 -3.95 19.78
C GLY A 108 -0.81 -3.93 18.63
N TYR A 109 -0.77 -2.90 17.77
CA TYR A 109 -1.62 -2.76 16.59
C TYR A 109 -0.81 -2.71 15.30
N ASP A 110 -1.35 -3.27 14.21
CA ASP A 110 -0.80 -3.11 12.88
C ASP A 110 -1.16 -1.72 12.33
N ARG A 111 -0.27 -0.74 12.52
CA ARG A 111 -0.42 0.64 12.04
C ARG A 111 0.85 1.15 11.37
N PHE A 112 0.67 2.07 10.43
CA PHE A 112 1.75 2.80 9.76
C PHE A 112 2.36 3.91 10.64
N PHE A 113 1.78 4.18 11.81
CA PHE A 113 2.32 5.11 12.80
C PHE A 113 2.30 4.47 14.19
N VAL A 114 3.12 5.01 15.08
CA VAL A 114 3.21 4.67 16.49
C VAL A 114 2.73 5.85 17.30
N ARG A 115 1.75 5.61 18.18
CA ARG A 115 1.18 6.65 19.04
C ARG A 115 2.23 7.19 20.00
N GLY A 116 2.31 8.52 20.08
CA GLY A 116 3.08 9.18 21.13
C GLY A 116 2.55 8.86 22.53
N LYS A 117 3.45 8.71 23.50
CA LYS A 117 3.11 8.68 24.93
C LYS A 117 3.07 10.12 25.47
N VAL A 118 2.76 10.30 26.76
CA VAL A 118 2.64 11.62 27.44
C VAL A 118 3.80 12.59 27.14
N PHE A 119 5.00 12.08 26.84
CA PHE A 119 6.20 12.88 26.53
C PHE A 119 6.84 12.60 25.16
N THR A 120 6.19 11.81 24.29
CA THR A 120 6.75 11.50 22.96
C THR A 120 5.76 11.84 21.86
N SER A 121 6.26 12.33 20.73
CA SER A 121 5.42 12.60 19.57
C SER A 121 4.96 11.29 18.90
N THR A 122 3.82 11.36 18.22
CA THR A 122 3.43 10.33 17.26
C THR A 122 4.42 10.35 16.09
N ASN A 123 4.86 9.17 15.65
CA ASN A 123 5.85 9.01 14.59
C ASN A 123 5.43 7.92 13.63
N VAL A 124 5.98 7.89 12.42
CA VAL A 124 5.82 6.76 11.49
C VAL A 124 6.40 5.51 12.12
N ASN A 125 5.74 4.37 11.94
CA ASN A 125 6.23 3.09 12.42
C ASN A 125 7.56 2.74 11.71
N PRO A 126 8.69 2.54 12.43
CA PRO A 126 9.99 2.30 11.79
C PRO A 126 10.02 1.07 10.86
N ALA A 127 9.13 0.10 11.10
CA ALA A 127 8.94 -1.05 10.23
C ALA A 127 8.57 -0.66 8.79
N VAL A 128 7.88 0.47 8.58
CA VAL A 128 7.54 1.01 7.25
C VAL A 128 8.81 1.29 6.46
N LYS A 129 9.73 2.06 7.04
CA LYS A 129 11.01 2.42 6.40
C LYS A 129 11.91 1.21 6.18
N SER A 130 11.92 0.27 7.13
CA SER A 130 12.66 -0.98 7.01
C SER A 130 12.14 -1.80 5.82
N GLN A 131 10.83 -1.98 5.72
CA GLN A 131 10.21 -2.70 4.61
C GLN A 131 10.43 -2.00 3.27
N HIS A 132 10.28 -0.67 3.22
CA HIS A 132 10.52 0.10 1.99
C HIS A 132 11.95 -0.09 1.48
N THR A 133 12.92 -0.05 2.40
CA THR A 133 14.33 -0.31 2.06
C THR A 133 14.51 -1.73 1.53
N HIS A 134 13.90 -2.73 2.18
CA HIS A 134 13.93 -4.12 1.70
C HIS A 134 13.37 -4.28 0.29
N LEU A 135 12.22 -3.66 0.00
CA LEU A 135 11.58 -3.71 -1.32
C LEU A 135 12.45 -3.04 -2.41
N ILE A 136 13.07 -1.90 -2.07
CA ILE A 136 14.01 -1.22 -2.97
C ILE A 136 15.22 -2.11 -3.26
N ASP A 137 15.79 -2.73 -2.24
CA ASP A 137 16.98 -3.57 -2.40
C ASP A 137 16.68 -4.82 -3.23
N LYS A 138 15.52 -5.46 -2.99
CA LYS A 138 15.04 -6.59 -3.81
C LYS A 138 14.84 -6.22 -5.27
N ALA A 139 14.22 -5.08 -5.54
CA ALA A 139 14.05 -4.57 -6.90
C ALA A 139 15.40 -4.25 -7.56
N ARG A 140 16.33 -3.59 -6.84
CA ARG A 140 17.68 -3.32 -7.35
C ARG A 140 18.47 -4.58 -7.68
N GLN A 141 18.34 -5.62 -6.86
CA GLN A 141 19.00 -6.92 -7.09
C GLN A 141 18.51 -7.57 -8.39
N ARG A 142 17.22 -7.41 -8.75
CA ARG A 142 16.69 -7.88 -10.04
C ARG A 142 17.12 -7.00 -11.20
N ASN A 143 16.98 -5.70 -11.02
CA ASN A 143 17.31 -4.70 -12.03
C ASN A 143 17.51 -3.34 -11.37
N ARG A 144 18.67 -2.71 -11.59
CA ARG A 144 19.01 -1.42 -10.98
C ARG A 144 17.96 -0.34 -11.27
N GLN A 145 17.48 -0.25 -12.51
CA GLN A 145 16.48 0.74 -12.92
C GLN A 145 15.09 0.44 -12.34
N GLU A 146 14.73 -0.84 -12.12
CA GLU A 146 13.53 -1.21 -11.36
C GLU A 146 13.62 -0.68 -9.94
N GLY A 147 14.76 -0.92 -9.30
CA GLY A 147 15.09 -0.39 -7.99
C GLY A 147 14.96 1.13 -7.90
N ASP A 148 15.46 1.84 -8.91
CA ASP A 148 15.32 3.31 -9.00
C ASP A 148 13.86 3.75 -9.15
N ALA A 149 13.01 2.95 -9.83
CA ALA A 149 11.58 3.22 -9.94
C ALA A 149 10.84 2.98 -8.62
N VAL A 150 11.11 1.86 -7.95
CA VAL A 150 10.54 1.56 -6.62
C VAL A 150 10.97 2.61 -5.60
N GLU A 151 12.26 2.95 -5.57
CA GLU A 151 12.80 3.97 -4.67
C GLU A 151 12.15 5.34 -4.88
N PHE A 152 11.96 5.73 -6.14
CA PHE A 152 11.34 7.00 -6.49
C PHE A 152 9.96 7.18 -5.85
N MET A 153 9.17 6.10 -5.77
CA MET A 153 7.86 6.14 -5.13
C MET A 153 7.94 5.98 -3.62
N LEU A 154 8.64 4.94 -3.12
CA LEU A 154 8.63 4.59 -1.70
C LEU A 154 9.30 5.67 -0.84
N ARG A 155 10.42 6.25 -1.30
CA ARG A 155 11.07 7.37 -0.57
C ARG A 155 10.25 8.65 -0.63
N TYR A 156 9.43 8.84 -1.66
CA TYR A 156 8.46 9.93 -1.69
C TYR A 156 7.36 9.71 -0.64
N LEU A 157 6.80 8.50 -0.54
CA LEU A 157 5.81 8.17 0.48
C LEU A 157 6.34 8.47 1.88
N GLU A 158 7.53 7.98 2.22
CA GLU A 158 8.17 8.21 3.53
C GLU A 158 8.31 9.69 3.88
N LYS A 159 8.70 10.53 2.91
CA LYS A 159 9.05 11.94 3.16
C LYS A 159 7.86 12.89 3.09
N ARG A 160 6.83 12.57 2.31
CA ARG A 160 5.79 13.53 1.91
C ARG A 160 4.37 13.06 2.19
N VAL A 161 4.15 11.76 2.27
CA VAL A 161 2.82 11.17 2.53
C VAL A 161 2.71 10.69 3.97
N PHE A 162 3.73 9.98 4.47
CA PHE A 162 3.83 9.56 5.86
C PHE A 162 4.35 10.67 6.77
N GLU A 163 3.89 11.90 6.53
CA GLU A 163 4.12 13.04 7.41
C GLU A 163 2.98 13.10 8.44
N VAL A 164 3.35 13.05 9.73
CA VAL A 164 2.39 13.05 10.85
C VAL A 164 1.69 14.41 10.95
N THR A 165 2.38 15.49 10.60
CA THR A 165 1.81 16.83 10.56
C THR A 165 0.96 17.01 9.30
N GLN A 166 -0.36 16.95 9.42
CA GLN A 166 -1.29 17.00 8.26
C GLN A 166 -1.01 18.15 7.26
N SER A 167 -0.69 19.35 7.76
CA SER A 167 -0.44 20.53 6.91
C SER A 167 0.84 20.43 6.07
N LYS A 168 1.79 19.59 6.47
CA LYS A 168 3.06 19.34 5.76
C LYS A 168 2.97 18.18 4.77
N ARG A 169 1.92 17.35 4.88
CA ARG A 169 1.66 16.23 3.97
C ARG A 169 1.30 16.78 2.59
N ASP A 170 1.75 16.13 1.53
CA ASP A 170 1.38 16.51 0.16
C ASP A 170 -0.11 16.21 -0.13
N ASN A 171 -0.63 16.67 -1.26
CA ASN A 171 -2.02 16.40 -1.68
C ASN A 171 -2.09 15.22 -2.67
N ALA A 172 -3.30 14.79 -3.01
CA ALA A 172 -3.51 13.66 -3.92
C ALA A 172 -2.91 13.89 -5.32
N MET A 173 -2.93 15.12 -5.83
CA MET A 173 -2.35 15.48 -7.12
C MET A 173 -0.83 15.25 -7.17
N GLU A 174 -0.11 15.55 -6.09
CA GLU A 174 1.33 15.24 -6.02
C GLU A 174 1.60 13.73 -5.91
N VAL A 175 0.73 12.97 -5.23
CA VAL A 175 0.80 11.50 -5.22
C VAL A 175 0.59 10.93 -6.63
N GLU A 176 -0.41 11.42 -7.35
CA GLU A 176 -0.69 11.04 -8.75
C GLU A 176 0.53 11.30 -9.64
N LYS A 177 1.11 12.51 -9.57
CA LYS A 177 2.31 12.87 -10.34
C LYS A 177 3.47 11.92 -10.07
N ARG A 178 3.66 11.49 -8.82
CA ARG A 178 4.71 10.54 -8.42
C ARG A 178 4.43 9.13 -8.92
N LEU A 179 3.18 8.68 -8.85
CA LEU A 179 2.77 7.40 -9.44
C LEU A 179 2.98 7.39 -10.95
N LEU A 180 2.58 8.45 -11.66
CA LEU A 180 2.79 8.57 -13.10
C LEU A 180 4.28 8.58 -13.46
N GLY A 181 5.10 9.29 -12.69
CA GLY A 181 6.56 9.26 -12.86
C GLY A 181 7.15 7.86 -12.64
N THR A 182 6.64 7.12 -11.66
CA THR A 182 7.03 5.73 -11.39
C THR A 182 6.62 4.81 -12.53
N PHE A 183 5.38 4.92 -13.00
CA PHE A 183 4.86 4.16 -14.14
C PHE A 183 5.69 4.39 -15.40
N ARG A 184 6.01 5.64 -15.75
CA ARG A 184 6.86 5.97 -16.89
C ARG A 184 8.25 5.34 -16.80
N LYS A 185 8.83 5.24 -15.60
CA LYS A 185 10.11 4.51 -15.40
C LYS A 185 9.96 3.03 -15.75
N TYR A 186 8.85 2.40 -15.36
CA TYR A 186 8.53 1.02 -15.74
C TYR A 186 8.25 0.84 -17.24
N GLU A 187 7.61 1.82 -17.90
CA GLU A 187 7.39 1.77 -19.35
C GLU A 187 8.71 1.83 -20.12
N THR A 188 9.61 2.76 -19.76
CA THR A 188 10.95 2.84 -20.37
C THR A 188 11.70 1.53 -20.21
N LEU A 189 11.63 0.94 -19.02
CA LEU A 189 12.24 -0.36 -18.72
C LEU A 189 11.72 -1.49 -19.60
N LYS A 190 10.41 -1.54 -19.82
CA LYS A 190 9.79 -2.53 -20.70
C LYS A 190 10.28 -2.38 -22.13
N ARG A 191 10.36 -1.14 -22.64
CA ARG A 191 10.81 -0.84 -24.01
C ARG A 191 12.25 -1.26 -24.26
N THR A 192 13.19 -0.89 -23.38
CA THR A 192 14.59 -1.31 -23.49
C THR A 192 14.73 -2.83 -23.54
N ARG A 193 13.92 -3.51 -22.73
CA ARG A 193 13.93 -4.97 -22.67
C ARG A 193 13.36 -5.64 -23.91
N ASP A 194 12.32 -5.08 -24.51
CA ASP A 194 11.72 -5.61 -25.74
C ASP A 194 12.66 -5.39 -26.95
N GLU A 195 13.45 -4.30 -26.94
CA GLU A 195 14.54 -4.05 -27.90
C GLU A 195 15.70 -5.05 -27.74
N ASP A 196 16.10 -5.37 -26.50
CA ASP A 196 17.12 -6.40 -26.21
C ASP A 196 16.65 -7.84 -26.51
N ARG A 197 15.34 -8.04 -26.69
CA ARG A 197 14.68 -9.36 -26.70
C ARG A 197 14.50 -10.03 -28.05
N VAL A 198 15.02 -9.45 -29.12
CA VAL A 198 15.08 -10.11 -30.43
C VAL A 198 15.85 -11.46 -30.37
N GLY A 199 16.42 -11.86 -29.22
CA GLY A 199 17.04 -13.19 -29.02
C GLY A 199 16.72 -14.04 -27.76
N ALA A 200 15.93 -13.63 -26.74
CA ALA A 200 15.76 -14.48 -25.53
C ALA A 200 14.48 -14.30 -24.68
N ARG A 201 13.92 -15.43 -24.18
CA ARG A 201 12.72 -15.52 -23.32
C ARG A 201 12.88 -14.74 -22.00
N GLY A 202 11.89 -13.92 -21.65
CA GLY A 202 11.93 -13.02 -20.48
C GLY A 202 11.19 -13.45 -19.23
N MET A 203 11.86 -13.33 -18.07
CA MET A 203 11.26 -13.35 -16.72
C MET A 203 10.29 -12.15 -16.48
N PRO A 204 9.19 -12.24 -15.74
CA PRO A 204 8.38 -11.05 -15.40
C PRO A 204 9.15 -10.06 -14.49
N PHE A 205 8.82 -8.76 -14.56
CA PHE A 205 9.41 -7.71 -13.69
C PHE A 205 9.11 -7.98 -12.21
N TRP A 206 7.88 -8.37 -11.93
CA TRP A 206 7.43 -8.78 -10.62
C TRP A 206 7.13 -10.28 -10.64
N PRO A 207 7.72 -11.08 -9.74
CA PRO A 207 7.45 -12.51 -9.67
C PRO A 207 5.95 -12.81 -9.56
N ASN A 208 5.25 -12.01 -8.75
CA ASN A 208 3.85 -12.25 -8.38
C ASN A 208 2.83 -11.47 -9.23
N ALA A 209 3.27 -10.61 -10.16
CA ALA A 209 2.33 -9.94 -11.06
C ALA A 209 1.56 -10.94 -11.96
N ARG A 210 2.07 -12.16 -12.14
CA ARG A 210 1.35 -13.25 -12.83
C ARG A 210 0.41 -14.03 -11.91
N ASP A 211 0.68 -14.16 -10.62
CA ASP A 211 -0.20 -14.91 -9.71
C ASP A 211 -1.40 -14.08 -9.24
N ALA A 212 -1.26 -12.75 -9.22
CA ALA A 212 -2.39 -11.81 -9.20
C ALA A 212 -3.42 -12.09 -10.32
N THR A 213 -2.98 -12.70 -11.43
CA THR A 213 -3.81 -13.01 -12.60
C THR A 213 -4.36 -14.45 -12.63
N ARG A 214 -3.95 -15.33 -11.71
CA ARG A 214 -4.42 -16.73 -11.65
C ARG A 214 -5.47 -16.98 -10.58
N HIS A 215 -5.43 -16.26 -9.46
CA HIS A 215 -6.41 -16.42 -8.38
C HIS A 215 -7.81 -15.82 -8.65
N LEU A 216 -8.04 -15.25 -9.85
CA LEU A 216 -9.33 -14.67 -10.27
C LEU A 216 -10.07 -15.53 -11.31
N ARG A 217 -9.69 -16.81 -11.48
CA ARG A 217 -10.37 -17.75 -12.40
C ARG A 217 -11.42 -18.64 -11.74
N TYR A 218 -11.60 -18.55 -10.42
CA TYR A 218 -12.66 -19.24 -9.70
C TYR A 218 -13.25 -18.28 -8.66
N GLY A 219 -14.35 -17.66 -9.04
CA GLY A 219 -15.16 -16.72 -8.27
C GLY A 219 -16.30 -16.26 -9.15
#